data_AF-A0A920HSI0-F1
#
_entry.id   AF-A0A920HSI0-F1
#
_cell.length_a   1.000
_cell.length_b   1.000
_cell.length_c   1.000
_cell.angle_alpha   90.00
_cell.angle_beta   90.00
_cell.angle_gamma   90.00
#
_symmetry.space_group_name_H-M   'P 1'
#
loop_
_entity.id
_entity.type
_entity.pdbx_description
1 polymer ?
#
loop_
_entity_poly.entity_id
_entity_poly.type
_entity_poly.pdbx_seq_one_letter_code
_entity_poly.pdbx_strand_id
1 'polypeptide(L)'
;MITPIGIDHQQFLGESIQEIASEKAGIIKDKCKTVLSYQDKNIIPIFQDIISARNNISKIWNKDYFVIDNGEDFTYSDQKYQMSLPLPNLFGRHQIMNAGTAIATIGD
;
A
#
# COMPACT_ATOMS: atom_id res chain seq x y z
N MET A 1 1.41 -3.46 7.13
CA MET A 1 1.09 -2.52 6.04
C MET A 1 2.40 -2.01 5.45
N ILE A 2 2.51 -1.93 4.13
CA ILE A 2 3.64 -1.34 3.41
C ILE A 2 3.11 -0.14 2.62
N THR A 3 3.49 1.06 3.02
CA THR A 3 3.13 2.34 2.38
C THR A 3 3.99 2.59 1.14
N PRO A 4 3.67 3.57 0.28
CA PRO A 4 4.46 3.86 -0.91
C PRO A 4 5.93 4.06 -0.57
N ILE A 5 6.81 3.41 -1.32
CA ILE A 5 8.26 3.64 -1.21
C ILE A 5 8.60 4.87 -2.05
N GLY A 6 9.06 5.93 -1.38
CA GLY A 6 9.54 7.16 -2.00
C GLY A 6 11.07 7.29 -1.97
N ILE A 7 11.59 8.20 -2.80
CA ILE A 7 13.02 8.57 -2.90
C ILE A 7 13.53 9.27 -1.63
N ASP A 8 12.66 9.76 -0.74
CA ASP A 8 13.02 10.36 0.56
C ASP A 8 13.77 9.39 1.50
N HIS A 9 13.89 8.12 1.11
CA HIS A 9 14.62 7.07 1.81
C HIS A 9 16.05 6.84 1.29
N GLN A 10 16.52 7.56 0.28
CA GLN A 10 17.88 7.42 -0.27
C GLN A 10 18.98 7.61 0.78
N GLN A 11 18.76 8.45 1.80
CA GLN A 11 19.78 8.69 2.83
C GLN A 11 19.92 7.57 3.88
N PHE A 12 19.01 6.59 3.93
CA PHE A 12 18.99 5.61 5.04
C PHE A 12 18.78 4.14 4.66
N LEU A 13 18.29 3.81 3.46
CA LEU A 13 17.76 2.45 3.18
C LEU A 13 18.33 1.75 1.91
N GLY A 14 19.25 2.36 1.16
CA GLY A 14 19.89 1.75 -0.02
C GLY A 14 20.20 2.75 -1.13
N GLU A 15 20.99 2.35 -2.14
CA GLU A 15 21.35 3.22 -3.27
C GLU A 15 20.24 3.26 -4.34
N SER A 16 19.33 2.27 -4.34
CA SER A 16 18.21 2.17 -5.29
C SER A 16 16.85 1.91 -4.61
N ILE A 17 15.77 2.33 -5.27
CA ILE A 17 14.40 2.09 -4.79
C ILE A 17 14.06 0.58 -4.72
N GLN A 18 14.72 -0.25 -5.54
CA GLN A 18 14.58 -1.70 -5.57
C GLN A 18 15.20 -2.37 -4.33
N GLU A 19 16.36 -1.89 -3.88
CA GLU A 19 16.98 -2.37 -2.64
C GLU A 19 16.10 -2.06 -1.43
N ILE A 20 15.62 -0.82 -1.36
CA ILE A 20 14.70 -0.38 -0.29
C ILE A 20 13.43 -1.24 -0.29
N ALA A 21 12.89 -1.53 -1.48
CA ALA A 21 11.72 -2.40 -1.63
C ALA A 21 12.00 -3.82 -1.16
N SER A 22 13.15 -4.39 -1.51
CA SER A 22 13.55 -5.73 -1.09
C SER A 22 13.71 -5.84 0.43
N GLU A 23 14.39 -4.88 1.05
CA GLU A 23 14.54 -4.79 2.50
C GLU A 23 13.18 -4.70 3.21
N LYS A 24 12.32 -3.77 2.77
CA LYS A 24 10.98 -3.62 3.35
C LYS A 24 10.10 -4.85 3.13
N ALA A 25 10.24 -5.55 2.01
CA ALA A 25 9.50 -6.78 1.75
C ALA A 25 9.89 -7.92 2.71
N GLY A 26 11.05 -7.84 3.38
CA GLY A 26 11.48 -8.79 4.42
C GLY A 26 10.51 -8.91 5.61
N ILE A 27 9.67 -7.89 5.85
CA ILE A 27 8.65 -7.91 6.92
C ILE A 27 7.43 -8.77 6.60
N ILE A 28 7.22 -9.16 5.34
CA ILE A 28 6.08 -9.98 4.90
C ILE A 28 6.25 -11.39 5.44
N LYS A 29 5.48 -11.84 6.43
CA LYS A 29 5.63 -13.20 6.99
C LYS A 29 4.60 -14.18 6.44
N ASP A 30 4.95 -15.46 6.47
CA ASP A 30 4.03 -16.55 6.11
C ASP A 30 2.79 -16.50 7.01
N LYS A 31 1.61 -16.80 6.44
CA LYS A 31 0.31 -16.84 7.16
C LYS A 31 -0.11 -15.53 7.84
N CYS A 32 0.62 -14.43 7.68
CA CYS A 32 0.24 -13.11 8.17
C CYS A 32 -0.49 -12.32 7.07
N LYS A 33 -1.31 -11.35 7.47
CA LYS A 33 -1.94 -10.43 6.52
C LYS A 33 -1.00 -9.29 6.13
N THR A 34 -0.88 -9.02 4.84
CA THR A 34 -0.12 -7.88 4.32
C THR A 34 -1.02 -6.97 3.50
N VAL A 35 -1.08 -5.69 3.87
CA VAL A 35 -1.67 -4.66 3.01
C VAL A 35 -0.56 -3.89 2.31
N LEU A 36 -0.59 -3.90 0.97
CA LEU A 36 0.34 -3.19 0.12
C LEU A 36 -0.37 -1.99 -0.52
N SER A 37 0.09 -0.79 -0.17
CA SER A 37 -0.36 0.46 -0.78
C SER A 37 0.13 0.62 -2.22
N TYR A 38 -0.21 1.75 -2.86
CA TYR A 38 0.40 2.13 -4.14
C TYR A 38 1.93 2.00 -4.09
N GLN A 39 2.51 1.43 -5.13
CA GLN A 39 3.95 1.35 -5.34
C GLN A 39 4.28 1.75 -6.77
N ASP A 40 5.52 2.19 -7.00
CA ASP A 40 6.02 2.35 -8.37
C ASP A 40 5.99 0.99 -9.11
N LYS A 41 5.56 1.02 -10.37
CA LYS A 41 5.41 -0.19 -11.20
C LYS A 41 6.69 -1.03 -11.28
N ASN A 42 7.86 -0.41 -11.15
CA ASN A 42 9.16 -1.08 -11.25
C ASN A 42 9.50 -1.89 -9.99
N ILE A 43 8.84 -1.65 -8.85
CA ILE A 43 9.07 -2.36 -7.58
C ILE A 43 7.90 -3.25 -7.16
N ILE A 44 6.73 -3.12 -7.80
CA ILE A 44 5.58 -4.03 -7.56
C ILE A 44 5.97 -5.52 -7.67
N PRO A 45 6.74 -5.96 -8.69
CA PRO A 45 7.10 -7.38 -8.82
C PRO A 45 7.84 -7.94 -7.60
N ILE A 46 8.72 -7.15 -6.97
CA ILE A 46 9.49 -7.56 -5.78
C ILE A 46 8.56 -8.01 -4.65
N PHE A 47 7.49 -7.25 -4.40
CA PHE A 47 6.50 -7.60 -3.39
C PHE A 47 5.65 -8.80 -3.80
N GLN A 48 5.23 -8.86 -5.07
CA GLN A 48 4.39 -9.93 -5.59
C GLN A 48 5.10 -11.29 -5.53
N ASP A 49 6.40 -11.33 -5.84
CA ASP A 49 7.22 -12.54 -5.77
C ASP A 49 7.29 -13.07 -4.34
N ILE A 50 7.55 -12.19 -3.37
CA ILE A 50 7.62 -12.58 -1.95
C ILE A 50 6.26 -13.01 -1.40
N ILE A 51 5.19 -12.29 -1.75
CA ILE A 51 3.82 -12.65 -1.36
C ILE A 51 3.47 -14.05 -1.87
N SER A 52 3.79 -14.32 -3.15
CA SER A 52 3.51 -15.60 -3.79
C SER A 52 4.35 -16.72 -3.20
N ALA A 53 5.66 -16.51 -3.05
CA ALA A 53 6.59 -17.50 -2.48
C ALA A 53 6.23 -17.88 -1.03
N ARG A 54 5.66 -16.94 -0.27
CA ARG A 54 5.26 -17.12 1.14
C ARG A 54 3.80 -17.56 1.31
N ASN A 55 3.05 -17.76 0.22
CA ASN A 55 1.60 -17.96 0.24
C ASN A 55 0.91 -16.97 1.19
N ASN A 56 1.34 -15.71 1.15
CA ASN A 56 0.90 -14.66 2.06
C ASN A 56 -0.53 -14.22 1.73
N ILE A 57 -1.34 -13.98 2.77
CA ILE A 57 -2.68 -13.40 2.61
C ILE A 57 -2.50 -11.90 2.43
N SER A 58 -2.70 -11.39 1.22
CA SER A 58 -2.44 -9.98 0.92
C SER A 58 -3.68 -9.25 0.38
N LYS A 59 -3.74 -7.94 0.65
CA LYS A 59 -4.58 -6.98 -0.07
C LYS A 59 -3.66 -5.98 -0.75
N ILE A 60 -3.73 -5.91 -2.08
CA ILE A 60 -2.85 -5.10 -2.92
C ILE A 60 -3.67 -3.98 -3.57
N TRP A 61 -3.18 -2.74 -3.47
CA TRP A 61 -3.80 -1.59 -4.12
C TRP A 61 -3.88 -1.79 -5.65
N ASN A 62 -4.98 -1.35 -6.26
CA ASN A 62 -5.30 -1.51 -7.69
C ASN A 62 -5.44 -2.97 -8.16
N LYS A 63 -5.64 -3.88 -7.20
CA LYS A 63 -5.99 -5.29 -7.44
C LYS A 63 -7.13 -5.73 -6.52
N ASP A 64 -6.93 -5.62 -5.22
CA ASP A 64 -7.86 -6.10 -4.19
C ASP A 64 -8.65 -4.96 -3.54
N TYR A 65 -8.12 -3.74 -3.60
CA TYR A 65 -8.81 -2.53 -3.17
C TYR A 65 -8.35 -1.30 -3.97
N PHE A 66 -9.19 -0.27 -3.96
CA PHE A 66 -9.01 0.98 -4.69
C PHE A 66 -9.25 2.18 -3.77
N VAL A 67 -8.53 3.27 -4.06
CA VAL A 67 -8.71 4.57 -3.43
C VAL A 67 -8.77 5.59 -4.53
N ILE A 68 -9.86 6.35 -4.62
CA ILE A 68 -10.10 7.33 -5.68
C ILE A 68 -10.30 8.70 -5.04
N ASP A 69 -9.45 9.66 -5.39
CA ASP A 69 -9.61 11.07 -5.01
C ASP A 69 -10.67 11.71 -5.93
N ASN A 70 -11.80 12.14 -5.37
CA ASN A 70 -12.87 12.79 -6.12
C ASN A 70 -12.79 14.33 -6.03
N GLY A 71 -11.76 14.89 -5.37
CA GLY A 71 -11.54 16.32 -5.19
C GLY A 71 -12.08 16.88 -3.88
N GLU A 72 -13.34 16.62 -3.54
CA GLU A 72 -13.99 17.09 -2.30
C GLU A 72 -14.08 16.00 -1.22
N ASP A 73 -14.02 14.75 -1.64
CA ASP A 73 -14.03 13.55 -0.82
C ASP A 73 -13.18 12.46 -1.50
N PHE A 74 -13.14 11.25 -0.93
CA PHE A 74 -12.50 10.13 -1.59
C PHE A 74 -13.31 8.85 -1.44
N THR A 75 -13.23 7.99 -2.45
CA THR A 75 -13.86 6.67 -2.46
C THR A 75 -12.85 5.62 -2.03
N TYR A 76 -13.20 4.80 -1.05
CA TYR A 76 -12.56 3.50 -0.80
C TYR A 76 -13.45 2.39 -1.35
N SER A 77 -12.85 1.41 -2.02
CA SER A 77 -13.57 0.21 -2.47
C SER A 77 -12.72 -1.05 -2.33
N ASP A 78 -13.29 -2.11 -1.79
CA ASP A 78 -12.76 -3.48 -1.84
C ASP A 78 -13.89 -4.48 -2.15
N GLN A 79 -13.62 -5.78 -2.00
CA GLN A 79 -14.62 -6.82 -2.28
C GLN A 79 -15.89 -6.75 -1.41
N LYS A 80 -15.84 -6.09 -0.24
CA LYS A 80 -16.93 -6.06 0.74
C LYS A 80 -17.59 -4.69 0.84
N TYR A 81 -16.80 -3.63 0.72
CA TYR A 81 -17.25 -2.27 1.03
C TYR A 81 -16.95 -1.32 -0.12
N GLN A 82 -17.89 -0.40 -0.35
CA GLN A 82 -17.66 0.81 -1.15
C GLN A 82 -18.14 1.99 -0.32
N MET A 83 -17.24 2.91 0.00
CA MET A 83 -17.48 4.02 0.92
C MET A 83 -17.01 5.32 0.28
N SER A 84 -17.85 6.36 0.31
CA SER A 84 -17.38 7.73 0.13
C SER A 84 -17.07 8.34 1.49
N LEU A 85 -15.90 8.94 1.64
CA LEU A 85 -15.34 9.38 2.92
C LEU A 85 -14.81 10.80 2.81
N PRO A 86 -14.98 11.64 3.84
CA PRO A 86 -14.46 12.99 3.84
C PRO A 86 -12.93 12.99 3.73
N LEU A 87 -12.36 14.06 3.18
CA LEU A 87 -10.91 14.22 3.11
C LEU A 87 -10.26 14.17 4.50
N PRO A 88 -9.08 13.55 4.65
CA PRO A 88 -8.33 13.58 5.90
C PRO A 88 -8.00 15.02 6.32
N ASN A 89 -8.08 15.31 7.62
CA ASN A 89 -7.68 16.61 8.18
C ASN A 89 -6.14 16.76 8.29
N LEU A 90 -5.40 16.15 7.36
CA LEU A 90 -3.95 16.18 7.27
C LEU A 90 -3.55 16.74 5.90
N PHE A 91 -2.54 17.60 5.89
CA PHE A 91 -2.08 18.23 4.65
C PHE A 91 -1.42 17.23 3.70
N GLY A 92 -1.75 17.38 2.40
CA GLY A 92 -1.16 16.64 1.30
C GLY A 92 -2.07 15.56 0.72
N ARG A 93 -2.22 15.52 -0.61
CA ARG A 93 -3.11 14.55 -1.29
C ARG A 93 -2.71 13.09 -1.08
N HIS A 94 -1.43 12.82 -0.81
CA HIS A 94 -0.97 11.46 -0.45
C HIS A 94 -1.61 10.94 0.85
N GLN A 95 -2.17 11.82 1.69
CA GLN A 95 -2.90 11.40 2.89
C GLN A 95 -4.20 10.65 2.56
N ILE A 96 -4.80 10.90 1.39
CA ILE A 96 -5.95 10.13 0.90
C ILE A 96 -5.55 8.65 0.72
N MET A 97 -4.40 8.41 0.09
CA MET A 97 -3.84 7.08 -0.09
C MET A 97 -3.49 6.40 1.24
N ASN A 98 -2.91 7.15 2.19
CA ASN A 98 -2.64 6.64 3.53
C ASN A 98 -3.93 6.24 4.25
N ALA A 99 -4.97 7.08 4.20
CA ALA A 99 -6.26 6.80 4.81
C ALA A 99 -6.91 5.54 4.22
N GLY A 100 -6.96 5.43 2.89
CA GLY A 100 -7.50 4.23 2.23
C GLY A 100 -6.71 2.95 2.54
N THR A 101 -5.38 3.06 2.66
CA THR A 101 -4.53 1.91 3.05
C THR A 101 -4.75 1.50 4.51
N ALA A 102 -4.98 2.46 5.40
CA ALA A 102 -5.33 2.19 6.79
C ALA A 102 -6.70 1.49 6.90
N ILE A 103 -7.68 1.91 6.10
CA ILE A 103 -8.99 1.24 6.01
C ILE A 103 -8.83 -0.20 5.54
N ALA A 104 -8.06 -0.45 4.48
CA ALA A 104 -7.77 -1.80 4.00
C ALA A 104 -7.09 -2.68 5.05
N THR A 105 -6.37 -2.08 6.01
CA THR A 105 -5.68 -2.79 7.11
C THR A 105 -6.62 -3.19 8.24
N ILE A 106 -7.68 -2.42 8.50
CA ILE A 106 -8.66 -2.70 9.57
C ILE A 106 -9.84 -3.52 9.06
N GLY A 107 -10.26 -3.28 7.80
CA GLY A 107 -11.43 -3.91 7.20
C GLY A 107 -11.21 -5.39 6.90
N ASP A 108 -11.54 -6.24 7.86
CA ASP A 108 -11.67 -7.69 7.72
C ASP A 108 -13.05 -8.17 8.14
#